data_AF-A0A1D8S5F9-F1
#
_entry.id   AF-A0A1D8S5F9-F1
#
_cell.length_a   1.000
_cell.length_b   1.000
_cell.length_c   1.000
_cell.angle_alpha   90.00
_cell.angle_beta   90.00
_cell.angle_gamma   90.00
#
_symmetry.space_group_name_H-M   'P 1'
#
loop_
_entity.id
_entity.type
_entity.pdbx_description
1 polymer ?
#
loop_
_entity_poly.entity_id
_entity_poly.type
_entity_poly.pdbx_seq_one_letter_code
_entity_poly.pdbx_strand_id
1 'polypeptide(L)'
;MSRWLCAIEGCMVGFEDVESLLAHQRDDHEGHTCEICGERVPAGFFAIRHAFEEHTRAEYVRHYDADSDAIRWREQILAAVGEQLTAAE
;
A
#
# COMPACT_ATOMS: atom_id res chain seq x y z
N MET A 1 -4.09 21.52 -4.28
CA MET A 1 -3.85 20.54 -3.20
C MET A 1 -4.64 19.30 -3.55
N SER A 2 -3.96 18.21 -3.90
CA SER A 2 -4.58 16.90 -4.08
C SER A 2 -4.95 16.38 -2.70
N ARG A 3 -6.25 16.14 -2.47
CA ARG A 3 -6.72 15.48 -1.25
C ARG A 3 -6.46 13.99 -1.38
N TRP A 4 -5.70 13.42 -0.46
CA TRP A 4 -5.47 11.98 -0.35
C TRP A 4 -6.69 11.32 0.29
N LEU A 5 -7.06 10.12 -0.16
CA LEU A 5 -8.18 9.35 0.40
C LEU A 5 -7.71 7.94 0.78
N CYS A 6 -8.06 7.50 1.98
CA CYS A 6 -7.85 6.11 2.38
C CYS A 6 -8.87 5.21 1.68
N ALA A 7 -8.40 4.28 0.86
CA ALA A 7 -9.27 3.34 0.13
C ALA A 7 -9.31 1.93 0.75
N ILE A 8 -8.66 1.71 1.90
CA ILE A 8 -8.71 0.42 2.61
C ILE A 8 -10.15 0.12 3.00
N GLU A 9 -10.70 -0.98 2.47
CA GLU A 9 -12.05 -1.48 2.77
C GLU A 9 -13.17 -0.41 2.68
N GLY A 10 -13.00 0.59 1.82
CA GLY A 10 -13.99 1.67 1.65
C GLY A 10 -14.00 2.72 2.77
N CYS A 11 -12.90 2.86 3.53
CA CYS A 11 -12.75 3.83 4.61
C CYS A 11 -13.05 5.29 4.20
N MET A 12 -12.53 5.74 3.05
CA MET A 12 -12.77 7.04 2.43
C MET A 12 -12.43 8.29 3.27
N VAL A 13 -11.69 8.14 4.38
CA VAL A 13 -11.18 9.29 5.15
C VAL A 13 -10.17 10.07 4.33
N GLY A 14 -10.26 11.40 4.35
CA GLY A 14 -9.44 12.28 3.54
C GLY A 14 -8.39 13.06 4.33
N PHE A 15 -7.23 13.28 3.69
CA PHE A 15 -6.05 13.92 4.27
C PHE A 15 -5.46 14.95 3.29
N GLU A 16 -4.75 15.93 3.83
CA GLU A 16 -4.10 16.99 3.04
C GLU A 16 -2.70 16.57 2.54
N ASP A 17 -2.03 15.69 3.29
CA ASP A 17 -0.70 15.18 3.02
C ASP A 17 -0.65 13.65 3.10
N VAL A 18 0.42 13.08 2.52
CA VAL A 18 0.59 11.63 2.39
C VAL A 18 1.00 11.01 3.72
N GLU A 19 1.76 11.72 4.55
CA GLU A 19 2.23 11.25 5.84
C GLU A 19 1.06 11.01 6.80
N SER A 20 0.11 11.93 6.84
CA SER A 20 -1.12 11.81 7.63
C SER A 20 -1.99 10.65 7.15
N LEU A 21 -2.10 10.46 5.82
CA LEU A 21 -2.77 9.27 5.27
C LEU A 21 -2.07 7.98 5.72
N LEU A 22 -0.74 7.91 5.64
CA LEU A 22 0.02 6.72 6.01
C LEU A 22 -0.05 6.43 7.50
N ALA A 23 -0.03 7.46 8.36
CA ALA A 23 -0.23 7.31 9.80
C ALA A 23 -1.62 6.70 10.08
N HIS A 24 -2.68 7.22 9.45
CA HIS A 24 -4.02 6.65 9.56
C HIS A 24 -4.09 5.18 9.11
N GLN A 25 -3.48 4.83 7.97
CA GLN A 25 -3.47 3.43 7.51
C GLN A 25 -2.79 2.48 8.50
N ARG A 26 -1.74 2.95 9.20
CA ARG A 26 -1.01 2.14 10.17
C ARG A 26 -1.76 1.97 11.48
N ASP A 27 -2.39 3.04 11.95
CA ASP A 27 -2.88 3.12 13.33
C ASP A 27 -4.38 2.78 13.43
N ASP A 28 -5.17 2.99 12.37
CA ASP A 28 -6.64 2.88 12.40
C ASP A 28 -7.21 1.68 11.62
N HIS A 29 -6.37 0.87 10.96
CA HIS A 29 -6.79 -0.33 10.22
C HIS A 29 -6.14 -1.59 10.78
N GLU A 30 -6.86 -2.71 10.69
CA GLU A 30 -6.26 -4.00 11.02
C GLU A 30 -5.11 -4.29 10.06
N GLY A 31 -3.94 -4.67 10.60
CA GLY A 31 -2.79 -5.04 9.80
C GLY A 31 -3.06 -6.23 8.86
N HIS A 32 -2.36 -6.25 7.74
CA HIS A 32 -2.41 -7.31 6.74
C HIS A 32 -1.45 -8.45 7.11
N THR A 33 -1.90 -9.70 6.98
CA THR A 33 -1.01 -10.86 7.06
C THR A 33 -0.55 -11.23 5.66
N CYS A 34 0.76 -11.15 5.41
CA CYS A 34 1.32 -11.45 4.11
C CYS A 34 1.10 -12.93 3.75
N GLU A 35 0.43 -13.20 2.62
CA GLU A 35 0.13 -14.58 2.18
C GLU A 35 1.37 -15.34 1.68
N ILE A 36 2.50 -14.66 1.48
CA ILE A 36 3.76 -15.26 1.01
C ILE A 36 4.60 -15.75 2.20
N CYS A 37 4.84 -14.90 3.21
CA CYS A 37 5.73 -15.21 4.34
C CYS A 37 5.03 -15.33 5.71
N GLY A 38 3.75 -14.94 5.82
CA GLY A 38 2.99 -14.98 7.07
C GLY A 38 3.25 -13.83 8.03
N GLU A 39 4.10 -12.86 7.68
CA GLU A 39 4.37 -11.69 8.52
C GLU A 39 3.13 -10.77 8.61
N ARG A 40 2.88 -10.21 9.80
CA ARG A 40 1.83 -9.20 9.99
C ARG A 40 2.45 -7.81 9.84
N VAL A 41 2.01 -7.10 8.80
CA VAL A 41 2.43 -5.74 8.45
C VAL A 41 1.25 -4.79 8.53
N PRO A 42 1.45 -3.47 8.65
CA PRO A 42 0.34 -2.53 8.56
C PRO A 42 -0.39 -2.63 7.21
N ALA A 43 -1.68 -2.30 7.18
CA ALA A 43 -2.49 -2.41 5.97
C ALA A 43 -2.18 -1.32 4.93
N GLY A 44 -2.86 -1.39 3.79
CA GLY A 44 -2.77 -0.40 2.72
C GLY A 44 -1.39 -0.36 2.08
N PHE A 45 -0.78 0.83 2.06
CA PHE A 45 0.49 1.08 1.39
C PHE A 45 1.62 0.20 1.94
N PHE A 46 1.66 -0.04 3.25
CA PHE A 46 2.74 -0.83 3.87
C PHE A 46 2.71 -2.28 3.42
N ALA A 47 1.51 -2.88 3.32
CA ALA A 47 1.33 -4.22 2.80
C ALA A 47 1.75 -4.33 1.32
N ILE A 48 1.42 -3.33 0.51
CA ILE A 48 1.83 -3.27 -0.90
C ILE A 48 3.36 -3.16 -0.98
N ARG A 49 3.97 -2.25 -0.22
CA ARG A 49 5.41 -2.05 -0.21
C ARG A 49 6.17 -3.30 0.22
N HIS A 50 5.77 -3.92 1.33
CA HIS A 50 6.33 -5.19 1.78
C HIS A 50 6.28 -6.26 0.67
N ALA A 51 5.10 -6.43 0.05
CA ALA A 51 4.91 -7.43 -0.99
C ALA A 51 5.82 -7.23 -2.22
N PHE A 52 6.15 -5.99 -2.58
CA PHE A 52 6.90 -5.65 -3.78
C PHE A 52 8.41 -5.42 -3.54
N GLU A 53 8.82 -5.11 -2.31
CA GLU A 53 10.23 -4.93 -1.95
C GLU A 53 10.86 -6.22 -1.42
N GLU A 54 10.07 -7.06 -0.73
CA GLU A 54 10.61 -8.25 -0.05
C GLU A 54 10.33 -9.55 -0.78
N HIS A 55 9.38 -9.57 -1.73
CA HIS A 55 9.01 -10.76 -2.48
C HIS A 55 9.08 -10.53 -3.98
N THR A 56 9.22 -11.63 -4.73
CA THR A 56 9.25 -11.56 -6.19
C THR A 56 7.84 -11.44 -6.77
N ARG A 57 7.75 -10.87 -7.97
CA ARG A 57 6.49 -10.82 -8.75
C ARG A 57 5.86 -12.22 -8.93
N ALA A 58 6.68 -13.25 -9.11
CA ALA A 58 6.20 -14.62 -9.29
C ALA A 58 5.53 -15.18 -8.02
N GLU A 59 6.09 -14.88 -6.84
CA GLU A 59 5.48 -15.22 -5.55
C GLU A 59 4.19 -14.42 -5.34
N TYR A 60 4.21 -13.13 -5.65
CA TYR A 60 3.02 -12.28 -5.56
C TYR A 60 1.84 -12.83 -6.37
N VAL A 61 2.05 -13.15 -7.66
CA VAL A 61 1.02 -13.74 -8.52
C VAL A 61 0.51 -15.07 -7.95
N ARG A 62 1.42 -15.93 -7.47
CA ARG A 62 1.06 -17.27 -7.01
C ARG A 62 0.22 -17.24 -5.73
N HIS A 63 0.58 -16.38 -4.78
CA HIS A 63 -0.07 -16.35 -3.47
C HIS A 63 -1.34 -15.49 -3.48
N TYR A 64 -1.33 -14.34 -4.18
CA TYR A 64 -2.47 -13.42 -4.19
C TYR A 64 -3.39 -13.56 -5.42
N ASP A 65 -3.15 -14.57 -6.29
CA ASP A 65 -3.88 -14.77 -7.55
C ASP A 65 -4.01 -13.49 -8.39
N ALA A 66 -2.95 -12.68 -8.39
CA ALA A 66 -2.98 -11.33 -8.95
C ALA A 66 -2.74 -11.34 -10.47
N ASP A 67 -3.59 -10.63 -11.21
CA ASP A 67 -3.37 -10.37 -12.63
C ASP A 67 -2.40 -9.21 -12.89
N SER A 68 -2.10 -8.96 -14.18
CA SER A 68 -1.17 -7.91 -14.57
C SER A 68 -1.67 -6.49 -14.27
N ASP A 69 -2.99 -6.28 -14.25
CA ASP A 69 -3.57 -4.97 -13.98
C ASP A 69 -3.56 -4.66 -12.49
N ALA A 70 -3.83 -5.67 -11.65
CA ALA A 70 -3.69 -5.61 -10.20
C ALA A 70 -2.26 -5.28 -9.76
N ILE A 71 -1.25 -5.84 -10.46
CA ILE A 71 0.16 -5.53 -10.22
C ILE A 71 0.47 -4.10 -10.65
N ARG A 72 0.11 -3.71 -11.88
CA ARG A 72 0.36 -2.36 -12.40
C ARG A 72 -0.25 -1.28 -11.52
N TRP A 73 -1.47 -1.52 -11.02
CA TRP A 73 -2.13 -0.60 -10.10
C TRP A 73 -1.34 -0.39 -8.80
N ARG A 74 -0.78 -1.46 -8.24
CA ARG A 74 0.04 -1.38 -7.02
C ARG A 74 1.38 -0.69 -7.26
N GLU A 75 2.02 -0.94 -8.40
CA GLU A 75 3.22 -0.22 -8.81
C GLU A 75 2.95 1.29 -8.96
N GLN A 76 1.79 1.67 -9.51
CA GLN A 76 1.37 3.08 -9.60
C GLN A 76 1.16 3.70 -8.21
N ILE A 77 0.55 2.97 -7.28
CA ILE A 77 0.41 3.43 -5.88
C ILE A 77 1.80 3.65 -5.25
N LEU A 78 2.73 2.70 -5.41
CA LEU A 78 4.09 2.82 -4.88
C LEU A 78 4.81 4.05 -5.43
N ALA A 79 4.74 4.26 -6.75
CA ALA A 79 5.35 5.41 -7.40
C ALA A 79 4.72 6.73 -6.93
N ALA A 80 3.38 6.81 -6.90
CA ALA A 80 2.67 8.03 -6.51
C ALA A 80 2.92 8.43 -5.06
N VAL A 81 2.93 7.46 -4.12
CA VAL A 81 3.24 7.73 -2.72
C VAL A 81 4.72 8.04 -2.54
N GLY A 82 5.61 7.29 -3.20
CA GLY A 82 7.05 7.50 -3.13
C GLY A 82 7.48 8.88 -3.63
N GLU A 83 6.91 9.34 -4.74
CA GLU A 83 7.17 10.68 -5.30
C GLU A 83 6.85 11.78 -4.26
N GLN A 84 5.74 11.65 -3.54
CA GLN A 84 5.34 12.63 -2.52
C GLN A 84 6.27 12.63 -1.32
N LEU A 85 6.68 11.45 -0.85
CA LEU A 85 7.61 11.33 0.28
C LEU A 85 8.99 11.91 -0.06
N THR A 86 9.47 11.71 -1.28
CA THR A 86 10.75 12.30 -1.73
C THR A 86 10.66 13.80 -2.02
N ALA A 87 9.47 14.32 -2.37
CA ALA A 87 9.26 15.73 -2.66
C ALA A 87 9.12 16.58 -1.37
N ALA A 88 8.91 15.94 -0.22
CA ALA A 88 8.81 16.59 1.09
C ALA A 88 10.19 16.84 1.75
N GLU A 89 11.28 16.29 1.20
CA GLU A 89 12.67 16.46 1.65
C GLU A 89 13.42 17.58 0.91
#